data_AF-V7PS76-F1
#
_entry.id   AF-V7PS76-F1
#
_cell.length_a   1.000
_cell.length_b   1.000
_cell.length_c   1.000
_cell.angle_alpha   90.00
_cell.angle_beta   90.00
_cell.angle_gamma   90.00
#
_symmetry.space_group_name_H-M   'P 1'
#
loop_
_entity.id
_entity.type
_entity.pdbx_description
1 polymer ?
#
loop_
_entity_poly.entity_id
_entity_poly.type
_entity_poly.pdbx_seq_one_letter_code
_entity_poly.pdbx_strand_id
1 'polypeptide(L)'
;MITGNGIIFLGTGSSSSTPKLSHIFKNYKILPEKNRNDFGNSELKKEDFEKVEKFVDDLVCKDLENIDQLNNLYLKKKYPNCSDLKCYSCYDALAENSKNKRNNISVLLKSNNSYVLIDVGKTFRESILFNNDKINFSEINLEAVLITHSHTDAMNGIDDLRDLQEYERVSYEDIYYYRCKKPIDVYLNGVSYDRLRNGFEYIAKERTENRFYSKVAALNFYILKDIKYNSLVNENSENSENKDVSENSENKNVSENNKCINIHSYDKKDEHGFTYTTFENDKKIRFIPFQHGKNYVCVGYIVGNDHKLVYISDCNYVSNSVIEYIKKFSPIDILVIDALYYKSKHYSHFSMYESIQFALLIKPKQVYFVGMSCDVEHNITNLYLQKLLKKYPDISFSLAHDGLFVSCDF
;
A
#
# COMPACT_ATOMS: atom_id res chain seq x y z
N MET A 1 -20.09 -0.63 -9.99
CA MET A 1 -18.84 0.04 -10.37
C MET A 1 -18.81 1.44 -9.79
N ILE A 2 -17.65 1.86 -9.29
CA ILE A 2 -17.46 3.18 -8.66
C ILE A 2 -17.26 4.21 -9.75
N THR A 3 -18.12 5.22 -9.78
CA THR A 3 -18.05 6.33 -10.75
C THR A 3 -17.37 7.57 -10.17
N GLY A 4 -17.39 7.76 -8.85
CA GLY A 4 -16.81 8.93 -8.18
C GLY A 4 -15.29 8.95 -8.10
N ASN A 5 -14.75 10.08 -7.63
CA ASN A 5 -13.33 10.26 -7.33
C ASN A 5 -13.01 9.75 -5.93
N GLY A 6 -11.85 9.14 -5.76
CA GLY A 6 -11.39 8.68 -4.46
C GLY A 6 -10.38 7.54 -4.49
N ILE A 7 -10.36 6.81 -3.39
CA ILE A 7 -9.39 5.76 -3.07
C ILE A 7 -10.10 4.42 -3.05
N ILE A 8 -9.63 3.45 -3.81
CA ILE A 8 -10.06 2.06 -3.76
C ILE A 8 -8.92 1.24 -3.14
N PHE A 9 -9.15 0.67 -1.96
CA PHE A 9 -8.17 -0.18 -1.28
C PHE A 9 -8.25 -1.60 -1.86
N LEU A 10 -7.38 -1.93 -2.82
CA LEU A 10 -7.38 -3.25 -3.46
C LEU A 10 -6.91 -4.34 -2.49
N GLY A 11 -5.90 -4.00 -1.67
CA GLY A 11 -5.39 -4.83 -0.60
C GLY A 11 -4.87 -3.98 0.56
N THR A 12 -4.91 -4.53 1.77
CA THR A 12 -4.69 -3.75 3.03
C THR A 12 -3.80 -4.44 4.06
N GLY A 13 -3.35 -5.66 3.79
CA GLY A 13 -2.60 -6.50 4.71
C GLY A 13 -1.08 -6.37 4.55
N SER A 14 -0.36 -6.81 5.58
CA SER A 14 1.11 -6.87 5.57
C SER A 14 1.67 -7.84 4.52
N SER A 15 2.99 -7.93 4.42
CA SER A 15 3.70 -8.83 3.50
C SER A 15 3.23 -10.29 3.54
N SER A 16 2.81 -10.80 4.69
CA SER A 16 2.33 -12.17 4.83
C SER A 16 0.90 -12.44 4.34
N SER A 17 0.13 -11.39 4.04
CA SER A 17 -1.32 -11.44 3.81
C SER A 17 -2.08 -12.09 4.99
N THR A 18 -3.41 -12.01 4.95
CA THR A 18 -4.29 -12.77 5.85
C THR A 18 -5.41 -13.40 5.01
N PRO A 19 -5.64 -14.73 5.11
CA PRO A 19 -5.06 -15.65 6.07
C PRO A 19 -3.62 -16.09 5.79
N LYS A 20 -2.86 -16.38 6.84
CA LYS A 20 -1.55 -17.05 6.72
C LYS A 20 -1.75 -18.56 6.51
N LEU A 21 -1.15 -19.12 5.46
CA LEU A 21 -1.22 -20.56 5.16
C LEU A 21 -0.83 -21.44 6.38
N SER A 22 0.25 -21.08 7.07
CA SER A 22 0.71 -21.81 8.25
C SER A 22 -0.28 -21.80 9.41
N HIS A 23 -1.11 -20.75 9.52
CA HIS A 23 -2.17 -20.68 10.54
C HIS A 23 -3.37 -21.53 10.14
N ILE A 24 -3.75 -21.52 8.86
CA ILE A 24 -4.83 -22.38 8.34
C ILE A 24 -4.50 -23.84 8.57
N PHE A 25 -3.31 -24.30 8.19
CA PHE A 25 -2.90 -25.69 8.43
C PHE A 25 -2.92 -26.08 9.91
N LYS A 26 -2.50 -25.17 10.81
CA LYS A 26 -2.53 -25.43 12.26
C LYS A 26 -3.96 -25.49 12.79
N ASN A 27 -4.84 -24.58 12.36
CA ASN A 27 -6.26 -24.59 12.75
C ASN A 27 -6.96 -25.88 12.29
N TYR A 28 -6.74 -26.32 11.04
CA TYR A 28 -7.37 -27.53 10.50
C TYR A 28 -6.94 -28.82 11.21
N LYS A 29 -5.75 -28.85 11.82
CA LYS A 29 -5.28 -29.98 12.64
C LYS A 29 -6.01 -30.10 13.98
N ILE A 30 -6.51 -28.99 14.52
CA ILE A 30 -7.14 -28.92 15.84
C ILE A 30 -8.67 -28.99 15.71
N LEU A 31 -9.23 -28.41 14.64
CA LEU A 31 -10.67 -28.33 14.44
C LEU A 31 -11.28 -29.71 14.11
N PRO A 32 -12.37 -30.09 14.80
CA PRO A 32 -13.23 -31.20 14.37
C PRO A 32 -13.74 -30.96 12.95
N GLU A 33 -13.89 -32.01 12.14
CA GLU A 33 -14.24 -31.88 10.72
C GLU A 33 -15.51 -31.07 10.48
N LYS A 34 -16.54 -31.28 11.32
CA LYS A 34 -17.81 -30.54 11.28
C LYS A 34 -17.65 -29.02 11.46
N ASN A 35 -16.57 -28.55 12.08
CA ASN A 35 -16.33 -27.12 12.35
C ASN A 35 -15.34 -26.50 11.35
N ARG A 36 -14.71 -27.27 10.45
CA ARG A 36 -13.65 -26.75 9.56
C ARG A 36 -14.17 -25.74 8.54
N ASN A 37 -15.46 -25.82 8.19
CA ASN A 37 -16.13 -24.90 7.26
C ASN A 37 -17.39 -24.27 7.89
N ASP A 38 -17.52 -24.32 9.22
CA ASP A 38 -18.64 -23.67 9.93
C ASP A 38 -18.31 -22.20 10.15
N PHE A 39 -18.35 -21.43 9.06
CA PHE A 39 -18.08 -20.00 9.11
C PHE A 39 -19.26 -19.17 9.64
N GLY A 40 -20.40 -19.81 9.91
CA GLY A 40 -21.62 -19.25 10.49
C GLY A 40 -22.15 -18.03 9.75
N ASN A 41 -23.39 -18.10 9.24
CA ASN A 41 -24.08 -16.91 8.70
C ASN A 41 -24.48 -15.88 9.78
N SER A 42 -24.09 -16.05 11.04
CA SER A 42 -24.67 -15.30 12.14
C SER A 42 -23.79 -14.13 12.58
N GLU A 43 -24.35 -12.93 12.43
CA GLU A 43 -24.01 -11.77 13.27
C GLU A 43 -23.96 -12.18 14.75
N LEU A 44 -23.13 -11.51 15.55
CA LEU A 44 -23.06 -11.79 16.99
C LEU A 44 -24.45 -11.64 17.62
N LYS A 45 -24.79 -12.54 18.54
CA LYS A 45 -25.95 -12.36 19.41
C LYS A 45 -25.83 -11.02 20.14
N LYS A 46 -26.94 -10.31 20.28
CA LYS A 46 -27.00 -8.99 20.95
C LYS A 46 -26.27 -8.97 22.28
N GLU A 47 -26.52 -9.95 23.14
CA GLU A 47 -25.87 -10.07 24.47
C GLU A 47 -24.34 -10.25 24.40
N ASP A 48 -23.84 -10.92 23.36
CA ASP A 48 -22.40 -11.09 23.18
C ASP A 48 -21.77 -9.83 22.58
N PHE A 49 -22.49 -9.11 21.71
CA PHE A 49 -22.08 -7.80 21.22
C PHE A 49 -21.98 -6.77 22.35
N GLU A 50 -22.97 -6.70 23.25
CA GLU A 50 -22.95 -5.81 24.42
C GLU A 50 -21.74 -6.08 25.34
N LYS A 51 -21.32 -7.35 25.49
CA LYS A 51 -20.10 -7.71 26.24
C LYS A 51 -18.84 -7.22 25.54
N VAL A 52 -18.77 -7.34 24.22
CA VAL A 52 -17.65 -6.82 23.43
C VAL A 52 -17.60 -5.30 23.53
N GLU A 53 -18.75 -4.64 23.43
CA GLU A 53 -18.84 -3.19 23.52
C GLU A 53 -18.35 -2.66 24.86
N LYS A 54 -18.84 -3.25 25.97
CA LYS A 54 -18.40 -2.91 27.32
C LYS A 54 -16.88 -3.09 27.48
N PHE A 55 -16.34 -4.21 27.01
CA PHE A 55 -14.89 -4.45 27.03
C PHE A 55 -14.10 -3.37 26.29
N VAL A 56 -14.61 -2.92 25.14
CA VAL A 56 -13.97 -1.85 24.36
C VAL A 56 -14.10 -0.49 25.06
N ASP A 57 -15.27 -0.13 25.62
CA ASP A 57 -15.43 1.11 26.38
C ASP A 57 -14.47 1.17 27.58
N ASP A 58 -14.37 0.07 28.34
CA ASP A 58 -13.44 -0.06 29.47
C ASP A 58 -11.98 0.18 29.02
N LEU A 59 -11.63 -0.26 27.81
CA LEU A 59 -10.29 -0.10 27.27
C LEU A 59 -10.01 1.32 26.74
N VAL A 60 -10.99 1.93 26.07
CA VAL A 60 -10.89 3.33 25.57
C VAL A 60 -10.79 4.33 26.71
N CYS A 61 -11.41 4.04 27.86
CA CYS A 61 -11.28 4.87 29.06
C CYS A 61 -9.86 4.84 29.67
N LYS A 62 -9.03 3.85 29.31
CA LYS A 62 -7.63 3.79 29.72
C LYS A 62 -6.75 4.59 28.75
N ASP A 63 -5.46 4.64 29.07
CA ASP A 63 -4.49 5.24 28.16
C ASP A 63 -4.27 4.38 26.88
N LEU A 64 -3.92 5.02 25.77
CA LEU A 64 -3.60 4.37 24.48
C LEU A 64 -2.49 3.32 24.63
N GLU A 65 -1.62 3.48 25.64
CA GLU A 65 -0.64 2.47 26.06
C GLU A 65 -1.24 1.08 26.35
N ASN A 66 -2.57 0.96 26.53
CA ASN A 66 -3.25 -0.31 26.78
C ASN A 66 -3.83 -0.96 25.52
N ILE A 67 -3.63 -0.40 24.32
CA ILE A 67 -4.22 -0.91 23.07
C ILE A 67 -3.88 -2.38 22.77
N ASP A 68 -2.78 -2.89 23.32
CA ASP A 68 -2.37 -4.31 23.24
C ASP A 68 -3.27 -5.27 24.04
N GLN A 69 -4.14 -4.76 24.91
CA GLN A 69 -5.17 -5.58 25.56
C GLN A 69 -6.31 -5.95 24.61
N LEU A 70 -6.46 -5.26 23.47
CA LEU A 70 -7.37 -5.68 22.41
C LEU A 70 -7.01 -7.11 21.99
N ASN A 71 -8.04 -7.95 21.90
CA ASN A 71 -7.87 -9.35 21.63
C ASN A 71 -9.05 -9.88 20.79
N ASN A 72 -9.00 -11.15 20.44
CA ASN A 72 -10.00 -11.80 19.59
C ASN A 72 -11.35 -12.06 20.29
N LEU A 73 -11.76 -11.25 21.29
CA LEU A 73 -13.01 -11.45 22.02
C LEU A 73 -14.22 -11.50 21.07
N TYR A 74 -14.27 -10.59 20.10
CA TYR A 74 -15.32 -10.58 19.07
C TYR A 74 -15.40 -11.92 18.31
N LEU A 75 -14.28 -12.41 17.79
CA LEU A 75 -14.25 -13.67 17.03
C LEU A 75 -14.46 -14.90 17.92
N LYS A 76 -14.02 -14.89 19.18
CA LYS A 76 -14.33 -15.95 20.16
C LYS A 76 -15.83 -16.04 20.43
N LYS A 77 -16.54 -14.92 20.40
CA LYS A 77 -18.00 -14.87 20.52
C LYS A 77 -18.71 -15.27 19.24
N LYS A 78 -18.17 -14.89 18.08
CA LYS A 78 -18.68 -15.31 16.76
C LYS A 78 -18.55 -16.83 16.54
N TYR A 79 -17.47 -17.43 17.03
CA TYR A 79 -17.13 -18.84 16.83
C TYR A 79 -17.03 -19.63 18.14
N PRO A 80 -18.13 -19.76 18.92
CA PRO A 80 -18.10 -20.41 20.23
C PRO A 80 -17.74 -21.90 20.17
N ASN A 81 -17.99 -22.55 19.02
CA ASN A 81 -17.68 -23.96 18.78
C ASN A 81 -16.23 -24.20 18.33
N CYS A 82 -15.46 -23.13 18.08
CA CYS A 82 -14.08 -23.20 17.65
C CYS A 82 -13.16 -22.69 18.77
N SER A 83 -13.05 -23.45 19.87
CA SER A 83 -12.08 -23.14 20.92
C SER A 83 -10.66 -23.40 20.44
N ASP A 84 -9.69 -22.72 21.05
CA ASP A 84 -8.26 -23.03 20.91
C ASP A 84 -7.67 -22.91 19.49
N LEU A 85 -8.30 -22.12 18.61
CA LEU A 85 -7.73 -21.76 17.32
C LEU A 85 -6.35 -21.11 17.51
N LYS A 86 -5.39 -21.48 16.66
CA LYS A 86 -4.07 -20.86 16.63
C LYS A 86 -4.17 -19.38 16.28
N CYS A 87 -5.08 -19.03 15.38
CA CYS A 87 -5.37 -17.65 15.00
C CYS A 87 -6.83 -17.54 14.54
N TYR A 88 -7.62 -16.76 15.27
CA TYR A 88 -9.03 -16.52 14.95
C TYR A 88 -9.17 -15.66 13.69
N SER A 89 -8.37 -14.59 13.53
CA SER A 89 -8.44 -13.72 12.34
C SER A 89 -8.16 -14.47 11.04
N CYS A 90 -7.18 -15.40 11.04
CA CYS A 90 -6.92 -16.23 9.87
C CYS A 90 -8.06 -17.22 9.59
N TYR A 91 -8.71 -17.75 10.64
CA TYR A 91 -9.88 -18.62 10.45
C TYR A 91 -11.07 -17.83 9.89
N ASP A 92 -11.38 -16.67 10.47
CA ASP A 92 -12.44 -15.76 10.01
C ASP A 92 -12.20 -15.29 8.57
N ALA A 93 -10.94 -15.05 8.18
CA ALA A 93 -10.57 -14.63 6.83
C ALA A 93 -10.86 -15.67 5.72
N LEU A 94 -11.22 -16.91 6.08
CA LEU A 94 -11.73 -17.90 5.14
C LEU A 94 -13.22 -17.72 4.83
N ALA A 95 -13.96 -17.02 5.70
CA ALA A 95 -15.37 -16.74 5.50
C ALA A 95 -15.58 -15.78 4.33
N GLU A 96 -16.70 -15.94 3.63
CA GLU A 96 -17.12 -15.02 2.58
C GLU A 96 -17.31 -13.61 3.17
N ASN A 97 -16.78 -12.59 2.49
CA ASN A 97 -16.84 -11.18 2.89
C ASN A 97 -16.18 -10.82 4.24
N SER A 98 -15.33 -11.69 4.80
CA SER A 98 -14.56 -11.32 5.99
C SER A 98 -13.60 -10.17 5.70
N LYS A 99 -13.69 -9.09 6.49
CA LYS A 99 -12.74 -7.97 6.47
C LYS A 99 -11.39 -8.29 7.14
N ASN A 100 -11.27 -9.49 7.72
CA ASN A 100 -9.97 -10.03 8.15
C ASN A 100 -9.21 -10.69 7.00
N LYS A 101 -9.87 -10.95 5.84
CA LYS A 101 -9.18 -11.31 4.60
C LYS A 101 -8.50 -10.05 4.05
N ARG A 102 -7.18 -10.10 3.92
CA ARG A 102 -6.34 -8.97 3.53
C ARG A 102 -5.22 -9.43 2.60
N ASN A 103 -5.28 -9.02 1.35
CA ASN A 103 -4.20 -9.13 0.37
C ASN A 103 -3.08 -8.14 0.70
N ASN A 104 -1.92 -8.24 0.04
CA ASN A 104 -0.85 -7.25 0.20
C ASN A 104 -1.34 -5.85 -0.17
N ILE A 105 -0.76 -4.84 0.47
CA ILE A 105 -1.16 -3.45 0.27
C ILE A 105 -1.11 -3.10 -1.23
N SER A 106 -2.22 -2.58 -1.74
CA SER A 106 -2.31 -2.03 -3.09
C SER A 106 -3.49 -1.08 -3.11
N VAL A 107 -3.29 0.13 -3.62
CA VAL A 107 -4.30 1.20 -3.58
C VAL A 107 -4.46 1.81 -4.96
N LEU A 108 -5.69 1.90 -5.43
CA LEU A 108 -6.04 2.51 -6.70
C LEU A 108 -6.70 3.87 -6.45
N LEU A 109 -6.00 4.93 -6.81
CA LEU A 109 -6.53 6.29 -6.82
C LEU A 109 -7.26 6.51 -8.13
N LYS A 110 -8.51 6.97 -8.04
CA LYS A 110 -9.35 7.29 -9.19
C LYS A 110 -9.70 8.77 -9.16
N SER A 111 -9.45 9.46 -10.27
CA SER A 111 -9.99 10.79 -10.51
C SER A 111 -10.48 10.87 -11.95
N ASN A 112 -11.75 11.21 -12.12
CA ASN A 112 -12.44 11.16 -13.40
C ASN A 112 -12.21 9.81 -14.09
N ASN A 113 -11.59 9.80 -15.27
CA ASN A 113 -11.25 8.59 -16.03
C ASN A 113 -9.79 8.16 -15.83
N SER A 114 -9.02 8.84 -14.98
CA SER A 114 -7.61 8.60 -14.76
C SER A 114 -7.38 7.82 -13.46
N TYR A 115 -6.45 6.86 -13.54
CA TYR A 115 -6.12 6.00 -12.43
C TYR A 115 -4.63 6.05 -12.13
N VAL A 116 -4.30 6.07 -10.84
CA VAL A 116 -2.94 5.92 -10.33
C VAL A 116 -2.92 4.76 -9.34
N LEU A 117 -2.05 3.80 -9.60
CA LEU A 117 -1.91 2.62 -8.75
C LEU A 117 -0.71 2.79 -7.82
N ILE A 118 -0.89 2.56 -6.53
CA ILE A 118 0.17 2.47 -5.54
C ILE A 118 0.38 1.00 -5.22
N ASP A 119 1.59 0.52 -5.51
CA ASP A 119 2.08 -0.85 -5.35
C ASP A 119 1.34 -1.94 -6.14
N VAL A 120 2.13 -2.90 -6.62
CA VAL A 120 1.73 -4.08 -7.40
C VAL A 120 2.39 -5.32 -6.78
N GLY A 121 1.95 -5.68 -5.59
CA GLY A 121 2.45 -6.85 -4.87
C GLY A 121 2.12 -8.21 -5.49
N LYS A 122 2.66 -9.28 -4.91
CA LYS A 122 2.38 -10.67 -5.32
C LYS A 122 0.90 -11.10 -5.31
N THR A 123 0.03 -10.34 -4.66
CA THR A 123 -1.43 -10.59 -4.64
C THR A 123 -2.22 -9.61 -5.51
N PHE A 124 -1.54 -8.82 -6.36
CA PHE A 124 -2.17 -7.76 -7.16
C PHE A 124 -3.28 -8.31 -8.06
N ARG A 125 -2.98 -9.40 -8.77
CA ARG A 125 -3.93 -10.07 -9.65
C ARG A 125 -5.22 -10.47 -8.94
N GLU A 126 -5.11 -11.11 -7.77
CA GLU A 126 -6.24 -11.51 -6.95
C GLU A 126 -7.00 -10.29 -6.41
N SER A 127 -6.27 -9.24 -6.01
CA SER A 127 -6.85 -8.01 -5.45
C SER A 127 -7.70 -7.28 -6.47
N ILE A 128 -7.22 -7.17 -7.71
CA ILE A 128 -7.96 -6.57 -8.82
C ILE A 128 -9.22 -7.40 -9.15
N LEU A 129 -9.09 -8.72 -9.28
CA LEU A 129 -10.24 -9.60 -9.57
C LEU A 129 -11.29 -9.57 -8.45
N PHE A 130 -10.87 -9.52 -7.19
CA PHE A 130 -11.78 -9.43 -6.05
C PHE A 130 -12.61 -8.15 -6.07
N ASN A 131 -12.10 -7.09 -6.69
CA ASN A 131 -12.73 -5.77 -6.78
C ASN A 131 -13.40 -5.52 -8.14
N ASN A 132 -13.76 -6.57 -8.88
CA ASN A 132 -14.40 -6.45 -10.20
C ASN A 132 -15.75 -5.72 -10.19
N ASP A 133 -16.44 -5.70 -9.05
CA ASP A 133 -17.70 -4.97 -8.85
C ASP A 133 -17.49 -3.45 -8.71
N LYS A 134 -16.26 -3.05 -8.38
CA LYS A 134 -15.85 -1.67 -8.10
C LYS A 134 -15.13 -1.02 -9.27
N ILE A 135 -14.35 -1.80 -10.03
CA ILE A 135 -13.47 -1.31 -11.10
C ILE A 135 -14.10 -1.61 -12.47
N ASN A 136 -14.18 -0.60 -13.33
CA ASN A 136 -14.55 -0.80 -14.73
C ASN A 136 -13.33 -1.18 -15.57
N PHE A 137 -13.13 -2.48 -15.78
CA PHE A 137 -12.03 -2.98 -16.60
C PHE A 137 -12.06 -2.51 -18.05
N SER A 138 -13.23 -2.16 -18.59
CA SER A 138 -13.34 -1.67 -19.97
C SER A 138 -12.91 -0.22 -20.12
N GLU A 139 -12.79 0.53 -19.02
CA GLU A 139 -12.53 1.97 -19.02
C GLU A 139 -11.31 2.35 -18.16
N ILE A 140 -10.59 1.37 -17.60
CA ILE A 140 -9.44 1.65 -16.76
C ILE A 140 -8.30 2.28 -17.58
N ASN A 141 -8.08 3.57 -17.38
CA ASN A 141 -6.92 4.27 -17.94
C ASN A 141 -5.91 4.52 -16.82
N LEU A 142 -5.02 3.54 -16.65
CA LEU A 142 -3.90 3.60 -15.71
C LEU A 142 -2.81 4.52 -16.26
N GLU A 143 -2.67 5.70 -15.66
CA GLU A 143 -1.67 6.70 -16.07
C GLU A 143 -0.31 6.44 -15.45
N ALA A 144 -0.30 6.03 -14.18
CA ALA A 144 0.93 5.82 -13.45
C ALA A 144 0.81 4.69 -12.43
N VAL A 145 1.94 4.03 -12.18
CA VAL A 145 2.17 3.13 -11.05
C VAL A 145 3.24 3.74 -10.17
N LEU A 146 2.98 3.83 -8.87
CA LEU A 146 3.90 4.33 -7.87
C LEU A 146 4.35 3.16 -7.01
N ILE A 147 5.66 2.90 -6.96
CA ILE A 147 6.23 1.80 -6.16
C ILE A 147 6.86 2.38 -4.91
N THR A 148 6.28 2.05 -3.75
CA THR A 148 6.78 2.50 -2.44
C THR A 148 8.17 1.93 -2.16
N HIS A 149 8.35 0.63 -2.43
CA HIS A 149 9.57 -0.10 -2.17
C HIS A 149 9.62 -1.44 -2.93
N SER A 150 10.74 -2.16 -2.83
CA SER A 150 11.01 -3.36 -3.66
C SER A 150 10.82 -4.70 -2.95
N HIS A 151 10.05 -4.77 -1.87
CA HIS A 151 9.69 -6.09 -1.34
C HIS A 151 8.61 -6.75 -2.19
N THR A 152 8.52 -8.07 -2.08
CA THR A 152 7.61 -8.93 -2.84
C THR A 152 6.16 -8.47 -2.77
N ASP A 153 5.73 -7.98 -1.61
CA ASP A 153 4.38 -7.51 -1.35
C ASP A 153 4.07 -6.14 -1.92
N ALA A 154 5.05 -5.38 -2.40
CA ALA A 154 4.84 -4.11 -3.10
C ALA A 154 5.11 -4.18 -4.61
N MET A 155 5.90 -5.15 -5.09
CA MET A 155 6.43 -5.12 -6.47
C MET A 155 6.25 -6.41 -7.30
N ASN A 156 6.09 -7.60 -6.70
CA ASN A 156 6.22 -8.85 -7.46
C ASN A 156 5.02 -9.20 -8.38
N GLY A 157 3.97 -8.39 -8.42
CA GLY A 157 2.88 -8.46 -9.39
C GLY A 157 3.10 -7.55 -10.62
N ILE A 158 4.27 -6.93 -10.77
CA ILE A 158 4.54 -5.97 -11.85
C ILE A 158 4.33 -6.53 -13.26
N ASP A 159 4.54 -7.83 -13.47
CA ASP A 159 4.33 -8.49 -14.76
C ASP A 159 2.83 -8.58 -15.13
N ASP A 160 1.93 -8.63 -14.14
CA ASP A 160 0.49 -8.66 -14.37
C ASP A 160 -0.03 -7.34 -15.00
N LEU A 161 0.74 -6.25 -14.93
CA LEU A 161 0.37 -4.98 -15.57
C LEU A 161 0.22 -5.10 -17.09
N ARG A 162 0.85 -6.08 -17.73
CA ARG A 162 0.68 -6.31 -19.18
C ARG A 162 -0.77 -6.56 -19.57
N ASP A 163 -1.57 -7.14 -18.68
CA ASP A 163 -2.97 -7.48 -18.95
C ASP A 163 -3.90 -6.25 -18.84
N LEU A 164 -3.39 -5.13 -18.32
CA LEU A 164 -4.06 -3.83 -18.31
C LEU A 164 -3.71 -2.98 -19.55
N GLN A 165 -2.86 -3.48 -20.45
CA GLN A 165 -2.38 -2.73 -21.61
C GLN A 165 -2.97 -3.26 -22.92
N GLU A 166 -3.28 -2.34 -23.82
CA GLU A 166 -3.69 -2.68 -25.17
C GLU A 166 -2.48 -2.95 -26.07
N TYR A 167 -2.52 -4.10 -26.75
CA TYR A 167 -1.52 -4.49 -27.74
C TYR A 167 -2.14 -4.65 -29.11
N GLU A 168 -1.49 -4.08 -30.11
CA GLU A 168 -1.74 -4.36 -31.52
C GLU A 168 -0.84 -5.49 -31.98
N ARG A 169 -1.41 -6.52 -32.63
CA ARG A 169 -0.62 -7.58 -33.28
C ARG A 169 -0.24 -7.12 -34.68
N VAL A 170 1.07 -7.06 -34.95
CA VAL A 170 1.63 -6.62 -36.22
C VAL A 170 2.34 -7.80 -36.88
N SER A 171 1.97 -8.12 -38.12
CA SER A 171 2.68 -9.08 -38.96
C SER A 171 3.78 -8.37 -39.73
N TYR A 172 4.98 -8.94 -39.73
CA TYR A 172 6.11 -8.46 -40.51
C TYR A 172 6.84 -9.68 -41.08
N GLU A 173 6.80 -9.83 -42.40
CA GLU A 173 7.27 -11.04 -43.09
C GLU A 173 6.63 -12.31 -42.48
N ASP A 174 7.41 -13.31 -42.09
CA ASP A 174 6.95 -14.58 -41.52
C ASP A 174 6.81 -14.56 -39.98
N ILE A 175 7.01 -13.40 -39.35
CA ILE A 175 6.93 -13.25 -37.89
C ILE A 175 5.82 -12.27 -37.49
N TYR A 176 5.33 -12.41 -36.27
CA TYR A 176 4.45 -11.42 -35.65
C TYR A 176 5.07 -10.88 -34.38
N TYR A 177 4.80 -9.61 -34.09
CA TYR A 177 5.12 -8.97 -32.82
C TYR A 177 3.91 -8.18 -32.32
N TYR A 178 3.94 -7.84 -31.04
CA TYR A 178 2.96 -7.01 -30.37
C TYR A 178 3.55 -5.62 -30.16
N ARG A 179 2.77 -4.60 -30.49
CA ARG A 179 3.09 -3.20 -30.20
C ARG A 179 2.14 -2.70 -29.13
N CYS A 180 2.66 -2.28 -27.98
CA CYS A 180 1.83 -1.67 -26.95
C CYS A 180 1.35 -0.30 -27.43
N LYS A 181 0.06 0.02 -27.27
CA LYS A 181 -0.46 1.34 -27.64
C LYS A 181 -0.01 2.44 -26.68
N LYS A 182 0.02 2.13 -25.39
CA LYS A 182 0.34 3.08 -24.32
C LYS A 182 1.16 2.38 -23.23
N PRO A 183 2.48 2.60 -23.18
CA PRO A 183 3.29 2.18 -22.05
C PRO A 183 2.78 2.81 -20.74
N ILE A 184 2.95 2.11 -19.63
CA ILE A 184 2.59 2.60 -18.29
C ILE A 184 3.81 3.26 -17.66
N ASP A 185 3.64 4.45 -17.10
CA ASP A 185 4.70 5.14 -16.37
C ASP A 185 4.80 4.58 -14.94
N VAL A 186 6.01 4.21 -14.52
CA VAL A 186 6.30 3.61 -13.21
C VAL A 186 7.32 4.47 -12.48
N TYR A 187 6.92 5.02 -11.33
CA TYR A 187 7.77 5.85 -10.49
C TYR A 187 8.30 5.06 -9.30
N LEU A 188 9.61 5.07 -9.11
CA LEU A 188 10.29 4.31 -8.05
C LEU A 188 11.65 4.92 -7.71
N ASN A 189 12.16 4.66 -6.50
CA ASN A 189 13.52 5.07 -6.13
C ASN A 189 14.59 4.16 -6.78
N GLY A 190 15.85 4.59 -6.74
CA GLY A 190 16.98 3.84 -7.31
C GLY A 190 17.19 2.45 -6.71
N VAL A 191 17.06 2.30 -5.39
CA VAL A 191 17.19 1.00 -4.69
C VAL A 191 16.14 0.01 -5.18
N SER A 192 14.91 0.48 -5.37
CA SER A 192 13.80 -0.33 -5.87
C SER A 192 14.00 -0.72 -7.32
N TYR A 193 14.46 0.21 -8.16
CA TYR A 193 14.82 -0.10 -9.54
C TYR A 193 15.95 -1.13 -9.63
N ASP A 194 16.97 -1.04 -8.78
CA ASP A 194 18.07 -1.99 -8.72
C ASP A 194 17.61 -3.41 -8.38
N ARG A 195 16.64 -3.56 -7.47
CA ARG A 195 16.05 -4.88 -7.20
C ARG A 195 15.15 -5.36 -8.32
N LEU A 196 14.37 -4.46 -8.91
CA LEU A 196 13.49 -4.76 -10.04
C LEU A 196 14.30 -5.30 -11.23
N ARG A 197 15.41 -4.65 -11.61
CA ARG A 197 16.24 -5.12 -12.72
C ARG A 197 16.84 -6.51 -12.50
N ASN A 198 17.10 -6.89 -11.26
CA ASN A 198 17.65 -8.20 -10.93
C ASN A 198 16.57 -9.30 -10.90
N GLY A 199 15.33 -8.97 -10.48
CA GLY A 199 14.22 -9.92 -10.42
C GLY A 199 13.41 -10.04 -11.71
N PHE A 200 13.33 -8.95 -12.48
CA PHE A 200 12.50 -8.80 -13.68
C PHE A 200 13.30 -8.20 -14.84
N GLU A 201 14.51 -8.73 -15.08
CA GLU A 201 15.44 -8.22 -16.11
C GLU A 201 14.76 -8.02 -17.47
N TYR A 202 13.93 -8.97 -17.89
CA TYR A 202 13.21 -8.91 -19.17
C TYR A 202 12.24 -7.73 -19.30
N ILE A 203 11.74 -7.19 -18.18
CA ILE A 203 10.90 -5.98 -18.15
C ILE A 203 11.78 -4.73 -18.04
N ALA A 204 12.82 -4.79 -17.20
CA ALA A 204 13.71 -3.67 -16.88
C ALA A 204 14.76 -3.38 -17.95
N LYS A 205 14.98 -4.30 -18.89
CA LYS A 205 15.97 -4.14 -19.94
C LYS A 205 15.64 -2.89 -20.77
N GLU A 206 16.69 -2.14 -21.12
CA GLU A 206 16.56 -1.01 -22.04
C GLU A 206 16.05 -1.53 -23.39
N ARG A 207 14.98 -0.90 -23.88
CA ARG A 207 14.37 -1.23 -25.17
C ARG A 207 14.65 -0.11 -26.15
N THR A 208 14.89 -0.46 -27.41
CA THR A 208 15.07 0.53 -28.48
C THR A 208 13.75 0.80 -29.21
N GLU A 209 12.81 -0.15 -29.16
CA GLU A 209 11.51 -0.08 -29.83
C GLU A 209 10.42 -0.65 -28.93
N ASN A 210 9.17 -0.21 -29.13
CA ASN A 210 7.99 -0.74 -28.45
C ASN A 210 7.45 -2.00 -29.16
N ARG A 211 8.34 -2.95 -29.47
CA ARG A 211 8.03 -4.23 -30.14
C ARG A 211 8.29 -5.40 -29.21
N PHE A 212 7.32 -6.30 -29.07
CA PHE A 212 7.43 -7.47 -28.22
C PHE A 212 7.04 -8.74 -28.95
N TYR A 213 7.90 -9.76 -28.94
CA TYR A 213 7.59 -11.05 -29.57
C TYR A 213 6.65 -11.93 -28.72
N SER A 214 6.38 -11.51 -27.48
CA SER A 214 5.34 -12.01 -26.58
C SER A 214 4.70 -10.83 -25.85
N LYS A 215 3.52 -10.99 -25.25
CA LYS A 215 2.95 -9.90 -24.43
C LYS A 215 3.78 -9.78 -23.14
N VAL A 216 4.53 -8.69 -23.01
CA VAL A 216 5.37 -8.33 -21.85
C VAL A 216 4.95 -6.95 -21.40
N ALA A 217 4.94 -6.66 -20.10
CA ALA A 217 4.60 -5.34 -19.59
C ALA A 217 5.44 -4.23 -20.24
N ALA A 218 4.79 -3.31 -20.94
CA ALA A 218 5.42 -2.17 -21.58
C ALA A 218 5.48 -1.00 -20.60
N LEU A 219 6.56 -0.93 -19.80
CA LEU A 219 6.70 0.07 -18.73
C LEU A 219 7.77 1.12 -19.04
N ASN A 220 7.52 2.38 -18.67
CA ASN A 220 8.52 3.44 -18.59
C ASN A 220 8.93 3.64 -17.13
N PHE A 221 10.20 3.45 -16.79
CA PHE A 221 10.69 3.61 -15.43
C PHE A 221 11.22 5.02 -15.19
N TYR A 222 10.62 5.73 -14.25
CA TYR A 222 11.06 7.04 -13.77
C TYR A 222 11.74 6.88 -12.43
N ILE A 223 13.07 6.83 -12.46
CA ILE A 223 13.92 6.63 -11.29
C ILE A 223 14.09 7.98 -10.59
N LEU A 224 13.54 8.08 -9.38
CA LEU A 224 13.58 9.29 -8.57
C LEU A 224 15.02 9.62 -8.17
N LYS A 225 15.51 10.79 -8.60
CA LYS A 225 16.75 11.40 -8.12
C LYS A 225 16.41 12.26 -6.91
N ASP A 226 16.64 11.77 -5.71
CA ASP A 226 16.42 12.58 -4.53
C ASP A 226 17.64 12.53 -3.60
N ILE A 227 18.34 13.67 -3.50
CA ILE A 227 19.49 13.84 -2.61
C ILE A 227 19.04 13.68 -1.15
N LYS A 228 17.80 14.04 -0.81
CA LYS A 228 17.24 13.84 0.53
C LYS A 228 17.01 12.36 0.86
N TYR A 229 16.82 11.52 -0.17
CA TYR A 229 16.82 10.06 -0.03
C TYR A 229 18.17 9.58 0.49
N ASN A 230 19.27 10.12 -0.05
CA ASN A 230 20.64 9.78 0.36
C ASN A 230 20.99 10.37 1.73
N SER A 231 20.51 11.57 2.07
CA SER A 231 20.80 12.18 3.38
C SER A 231 20.18 11.41 4.54
N LEU A 232 18.99 10.81 4.38
CA LEU A 232 18.37 9.95 5.40
C LEU A 232 19.13 8.64 5.64
N VAL A 233 19.80 8.13 4.61
CA VAL A 233 20.73 7.00 4.72
C VAL A 233 22.02 7.47 5.43
N ASN A 234 22.49 8.68 5.13
CA ASN A 234 23.76 9.21 5.62
C ASN A 234 23.73 9.78 7.05
N GLU A 235 22.60 10.33 7.53
CA GLU A 235 22.41 10.78 8.93
C GLU A 235 22.64 9.65 9.95
N ASN A 236 22.58 8.38 9.50
CA ASN A 236 22.85 7.20 10.33
C ASN A 236 24.23 6.56 10.07
N SER A 237 25.05 7.18 9.21
CA SER A 237 26.36 6.65 8.76
C SER A 237 27.58 7.34 9.38
N GLU A 238 27.42 8.27 10.33
CA GLU A 238 28.54 8.80 11.14
C GLU A 238 29.18 7.75 12.10
N ASN A 239 28.95 6.45 11.87
CA ASN A 239 29.64 5.35 12.54
C ASN A 239 29.94 4.15 11.61
N SER A 240 30.35 4.39 10.36
CA SER A 240 31.10 3.38 9.61
C SER A 240 31.87 4.02 8.44
N GLU A 241 33.19 3.82 8.47
CA GLU A 241 34.18 4.34 7.54
C GLU A 241 33.93 3.99 6.06
N ASN A 242 34.24 4.98 5.21
CA ASN A 242 34.76 4.92 3.84
C ASN A 242 34.46 3.68 2.99
N LYS A 243 33.64 3.86 1.94
CA LYS A 243 33.95 3.31 0.61
C LYS A 243 33.53 4.26 -0.50
N ASP A 244 34.51 4.62 -1.30
CA ASP A 244 34.40 5.28 -2.60
C ASP A 244 33.34 4.63 -3.49
N VAL A 245 32.49 5.46 -4.08
CA VAL A 245 31.82 5.13 -5.35
C VAL A 245 32.10 6.27 -6.31
N SER A 246 32.94 5.94 -7.30
CA SER A 246 33.27 6.74 -8.46
C SER A 246 32.02 7.30 -9.15
N GLU A 247 31.93 8.62 -9.22
CA GLU A 247 31.10 9.33 -10.18
C GLU A 247 31.65 9.06 -11.58
N ASN A 248 30.81 8.49 -12.45
CA ASN A 248 30.94 8.67 -13.90
C ASN A 248 29.61 8.35 -14.57
N SER A 249 28.86 9.40 -14.90
CA SER A 249 27.91 9.33 -16.02
C SER A 249 27.93 10.68 -16.73
N GLU A 250 28.70 10.73 -17.81
CA GLU A 250 28.76 11.84 -18.74
C GLU A 250 27.40 12.09 -19.38
N ASN A 251 27.02 13.36 -19.44
CA ASN A 251 25.94 13.87 -20.27
C ASN A 251 26.26 13.60 -21.75
N LYS A 252 25.60 12.62 -22.36
CA LYS A 252 25.54 12.48 -23.81
C LYS A 252 24.24 13.08 -24.34
N ASN A 253 24.35 14.32 -24.81
CA ASN A 253 23.42 14.85 -25.81
C ASN A 253 23.59 14.04 -27.10
N VAL A 254 22.56 13.28 -27.48
CA VAL A 254 22.48 12.66 -28.80
C VAL A 254 21.14 13.03 -29.42
N SER A 255 21.21 13.78 -30.52
CA SER A 255 20.12 14.09 -31.42
C SER A 255 19.66 12.85 -32.20
N GLU A 256 18.34 12.74 -32.37
CA GLU A 256 17.59 12.08 -33.45
C GLU A 256 18.03 10.67 -33.86
N ASN A 257 17.40 9.68 -33.20
CA ASN A 257 16.98 8.42 -33.81
C ASN A 257 15.75 7.95 -33.04
N ASN A 258 14.77 7.32 -33.72
CA ASN A 258 13.52 6.76 -33.17
C ASN A 258 13.77 5.67 -32.09
N LYS A 259 14.42 6.00 -30.98
CA LYS A 259 14.69 5.14 -29.84
C LYS A 259 13.68 5.44 -28.75
N CYS A 260 12.86 4.46 -28.41
CA CYS A 260 11.94 4.54 -27.28
C CYS A 260 12.71 4.21 -25.99
N ILE A 261 13.38 5.19 -25.39
CA ILE A 261 14.04 5.00 -24.10
C ILE A 261 12.96 4.78 -23.04
N ASN A 262 12.99 3.64 -22.33
CA ASN A 262 12.02 3.28 -21.30
C ASN A 262 12.56 3.45 -19.86
N ILE A 263 13.75 4.02 -19.70
CA ILE A 263 14.40 4.26 -18.40
C ILE A 263 14.78 5.73 -18.32
N HIS A 264 14.25 6.43 -17.34
CA HIS A 264 14.36 7.87 -17.20
C HIS A 264 14.86 8.23 -15.81
N SER A 265 15.77 9.19 -15.74
CA SER A 265 16.06 9.90 -14.49
C SER A 265 14.99 10.96 -14.25
N TYR A 266 14.45 11.05 -13.03
CA TYR A 266 13.37 11.98 -12.69
C TYR A 266 13.73 12.88 -11.51
N ASP A 267 13.75 14.19 -11.72
CA ASP A 267 14.24 15.19 -10.74
C ASP A 267 13.38 16.46 -10.67
N LYS A 268 12.11 16.40 -11.10
CA LYS A 268 11.21 17.55 -11.06
C LYS A 268 10.86 17.90 -9.60
N LYS A 269 11.30 19.06 -9.11
CA LYS A 269 11.11 19.51 -7.72
C LYS A 269 10.03 20.56 -7.57
N ASP A 270 9.34 20.52 -6.44
CA ASP A 270 8.45 21.58 -5.98
C ASP A 270 9.22 22.74 -5.31
N GLU A 271 8.48 23.75 -4.86
CA GLU A 271 8.98 24.93 -4.16
C GLU A 271 9.69 24.63 -2.83
N HIS A 272 9.62 23.40 -2.33
CA HIS A 272 10.27 22.94 -1.09
C HIS A 272 11.40 21.94 -1.37
N GLY A 273 11.73 21.72 -2.64
CA GLY A 273 12.79 20.82 -3.08
C GLY A 273 12.44 19.35 -2.89
N PHE A 274 11.16 18.97 -2.91
CA PHE A 274 10.71 17.58 -2.97
C PHE A 274 10.29 17.20 -4.38
N THR A 275 10.60 15.97 -4.79
CA THR A 275 10.21 15.51 -6.12
C THR A 275 8.68 15.42 -6.22
N TYR A 276 8.11 15.76 -7.37
CA TYR A 276 6.70 15.55 -7.64
C TYR A 276 6.44 15.22 -9.10
N THR A 277 5.35 14.49 -9.36
CA THR A 277 4.76 14.32 -10.68
C THR A 277 3.30 14.81 -10.68
N THR A 278 2.63 14.71 -11.81
CA THR A 278 1.22 15.09 -11.97
C THR A 278 0.45 13.98 -12.66
N PHE A 279 -0.81 13.80 -12.29
CA PHE A 279 -1.77 12.98 -13.03
C PHE A 279 -2.98 13.84 -13.40
N GLU A 280 -3.75 13.43 -14.42
CA GLU A 280 -4.84 14.25 -14.96
C GLU A 280 -4.41 15.68 -15.33
N ASN A 281 -3.16 15.83 -15.80
CA ASN A 281 -2.47 17.07 -16.15
C ASN A 281 -1.95 17.95 -14.99
N ASP A 282 -2.71 18.17 -13.91
CA ASP A 282 -2.37 19.19 -12.90
C ASP A 282 -2.41 18.73 -11.43
N LYS A 283 -2.98 17.56 -11.13
CA LYS A 283 -3.06 17.02 -9.76
C LYS A 283 -1.69 16.52 -9.32
N LYS A 284 -1.09 17.19 -8.33
CA LYS A 284 0.27 16.88 -7.87
C LYS A 284 0.32 15.59 -7.05
N ILE A 285 1.33 14.77 -7.31
CA ILE A 285 1.77 13.66 -6.47
C ILE A 285 3.20 13.97 -6.03
N ARG A 286 3.36 14.34 -4.75
CA ARG A 286 4.68 14.66 -4.17
C ARG A 286 5.24 13.42 -3.49
N PHE A 287 6.50 13.11 -3.77
CA PHE A 287 7.20 11.97 -3.20
C PHE A 287 7.83 12.37 -1.87
N ILE A 288 7.59 11.59 -0.81
CA ILE A 288 8.14 11.80 0.53
C ILE A 288 8.94 10.57 0.99
N PRO A 289 10.23 10.69 1.34
CA PRO A 289 11.01 9.55 1.81
C PRO A 289 10.77 9.27 3.30
N PHE A 290 10.77 8.01 3.70
CA PHE A 290 10.76 7.58 5.11
C PHE A 290 11.44 6.22 5.29
N GLN A 291 11.73 5.81 6.53
CA GLN A 291 12.45 4.58 6.81
C GLN A 291 11.51 3.38 7.01
N HIS A 292 11.98 2.22 6.54
CA HIS A 292 11.38 0.91 6.71
C HIS A 292 12.45 -0.08 7.21
N GLY A 293 12.90 0.17 8.43
CA GLY A 293 14.08 -0.41 9.03
C GLY A 293 15.32 0.46 8.80
N LYS A 294 16.38 0.19 9.56
CA LYS A 294 17.64 0.94 9.44
C LYS A 294 18.20 0.77 8.03
N ASN A 295 18.57 1.89 7.40
CA ASN A 295 19.19 1.96 6.07
C ASN A 295 18.31 1.48 4.91
N TYR A 296 17.00 1.43 5.09
CA TYR A 296 16.08 1.09 4.00
C TYR A 296 14.99 2.15 3.92
N VAL A 297 14.89 2.81 2.77
CA VAL A 297 14.05 3.99 2.57
C VAL A 297 12.94 3.67 1.57
N CYS A 298 11.70 3.85 2.02
CA CYS A 298 10.49 3.74 1.22
C CYS A 298 10.01 5.13 0.76
N VAL A 299 9.16 5.13 -0.27
CA VAL A 299 8.53 6.32 -0.82
C VAL A 299 7.07 6.36 -0.39
N GLY A 300 6.65 7.48 0.21
CA GLY A 300 5.26 7.85 0.40
C GLY A 300 4.83 8.96 -0.53
N TYR A 301 3.56 9.33 -0.44
CA TYR A 301 2.95 10.26 -1.37
C TYR A 301 2.08 11.29 -0.65
N ILE A 302 2.20 12.55 -1.06
CA ILE A 302 1.17 13.57 -0.80
C ILE A 302 0.47 13.84 -2.13
N VAL A 303 -0.79 13.43 -2.22
CA VAL A 303 -1.59 13.49 -3.44
C VAL A 303 -2.65 14.58 -3.30
N GLY A 304 -2.77 15.38 -4.33
CA GLY A 304 -3.78 16.41 -4.46
C GLY A 304 -3.27 17.83 -4.24
N ASN A 305 -4.12 18.78 -4.61
CA ASN A 305 -3.86 20.22 -4.49
C ASN A 305 -4.72 20.84 -3.40
N ASP A 306 -6.04 20.62 -3.44
CA ASP A 306 -7.00 21.20 -2.51
C ASP A 306 -7.34 20.23 -1.39
N HIS A 307 -7.70 18.98 -1.71
CA HIS A 307 -7.88 17.91 -0.76
C HIS A 307 -6.67 16.97 -0.76
N LYS A 308 -6.01 16.86 0.40
CA LYS A 308 -4.72 16.15 0.48
C LYS A 308 -4.90 14.77 1.08
N LEU A 309 -4.45 13.78 0.31
CA LEU A 309 -4.14 12.44 0.80
C LEU A 309 -2.65 12.38 1.14
N VAL A 310 -2.32 11.94 2.35
CA VAL A 310 -0.97 11.52 2.73
C VAL A 310 -0.96 9.99 2.84
N TYR A 311 -0.05 9.33 2.11
CA TYR A 311 0.08 7.89 2.07
C TYR A 311 1.48 7.45 2.54
N ILE A 312 1.52 6.65 3.62
CA ILE A 312 2.75 6.14 4.26
C ILE A 312 2.52 4.68 4.68
N SER A 313 2.88 3.71 3.83
CA SER A 313 2.89 2.28 4.18
C SER A 313 4.29 1.80 4.56
N ASP A 314 4.41 0.66 5.23
CA ASP A 314 5.70 0.01 5.54
C ASP A 314 6.72 0.98 6.15
N CYS A 315 6.41 1.56 7.31
CA CYS A 315 7.18 2.67 7.87
C CYS A 315 7.49 2.45 9.34
N ASN A 316 8.74 2.63 9.80
CA ASN A 316 9.07 2.69 11.23
C ASN A 316 9.54 4.08 11.70
N TYR A 317 9.88 4.98 10.78
CA TYR A 317 10.38 6.30 11.15
C TYR A 317 10.23 7.30 10.01
N VAL A 318 9.68 8.47 10.33
CA VAL A 318 9.60 9.63 9.44
C VAL A 318 10.44 10.75 10.07
N SER A 319 11.36 11.33 9.30
CA SER A 319 12.22 12.39 9.82
C SER A 319 11.44 13.68 10.07
N ASN A 320 11.97 14.53 10.96
CA ASN A 320 11.36 15.82 11.26
C ASN A 320 11.25 16.71 10.01
N SER A 321 12.22 16.67 9.09
CA SER A 321 12.16 17.46 7.85
C SER A 321 10.99 17.06 6.96
N VAL A 322 10.65 15.76 6.92
CA VAL A 322 9.50 15.24 6.16
C VAL A 322 8.20 15.54 6.90
N ILE A 323 8.16 15.40 8.23
CA ILE A 323 6.99 15.77 9.05
C ILE A 323 6.65 17.25 8.86
N GLU A 324 7.63 18.13 8.95
CA GLU A 324 7.42 19.57 8.77
C GLU A 324 6.99 19.91 7.34
N TYR A 325 7.48 19.18 6.34
CA TYR A 325 7.00 19.30 4.96
C TYR A 325 5.54 18.86 4.81
N ILE A 326 5.14 17.72 5.39
CA ILE A 326 3.75 17.25 5.39
C ILE A 326 2.81 18.30 6.00
N LYS A 327 3.20 18.92 7.13
CA LYS A 327 2.41 19.95 7.82
C LYS A 327 2.18 21.22 6.99
N LYS A 328 3.03 21.52 5.99
CA LYS A 328 2.80 22.65 5.08
C LYS A 328 1.54 22.49 4.21
N PHE A 329 1.04 21.26 4.09
CA PHE A 329 -0.15 20.94 3.31
C PHE A 329 -1.41 20.78 4.17
N SER A 330 -1.38 21.18 5.44
CA SER A 330 -2.58 21.19 6.28
C SER A 330 -3.65 22.18 5.74
N PRO A 331 -4.95 21.87 5.86
CA PRO A 331 -5.51 20.65 6.46
C PRO A 331 -5.30 19.42 5.55
N ILE A 332 -5.03 18.27 6.17
CA ILE A 332 -4.93 16.98 5.49
C ILE A 332 -6.27 16.27 5.64
N ASP A 333 -6.89 15.86 4.53
CA ASP A 333 -8.20 15.22 4.56
C ASP A 333 -8.08 13.74 4.95
N ILE A 334 -7.10 13.04 4.38
CA ILE A 334 -6.93 11.61 4.55
C ILE A 334 -5.46 11.29 4.83
N LEU A 335 -5.20 10.53 5.89
CA LEU A 335 -3.93 9.86 6.15
C LEU A 335 -4.14 8.35 5.99
N VAL A 336 -3.41 7.73 5.08
CA VAL A 336 -3.27 6.28 5.00
C VAL A 336 -1.92 5.91 5.62
N ILE A 337 -1.92 5.09 6.67
CA ILE A 337 -0.71 4.80 7.45
C ILE A 337 -0.57 3.33 7.88
N ASP A 338 0.67 2.84 7.88
CA ASP A 338 1.05 1.51 8.38
C ASP A 338 0.59 1.25 9.83
N ALA A 339 0.27 0.00 10.18
CA ALA A 339 -0.10 -0.41 11.55
C ALA A 339 0.00 -1.93 11.73
N LEU A 340 1.22 -2.47 11.78
CA LEU A 340 1.46 -3.92 11.73
C LEU A 340 0.85 -4.69 12.92
N TYR A 341 0.99 -4.14 14.12
CA TYR A 341 0.55 -4.70 15.41
C TYR A 341 -0.14 -3.61 16.26
N TYR A 342 -0.79 -3.97 17.37
CA TYR A 342 -1.39 -2.96 18.25
C TYR A 342 -0.34 -2.03 18.89
N LYS A 343 0.62 -2.58 19.63
CA LYS A 343 1.65 -1.81 20.36
C LYS A 343 3.07 -2.33 20.21
N SER A 344 3.23 -3.64 19.99
CA SER A 344 4.55 -4.28 19.90
C SER A 344 5.43 -3.57 18.87
N LYS A 345 6.62 -3.14 19.30
CA LYS A 345 7.60 -2.54 18.40
C LYS A 345 8.05 -3.55 17.36
N HIS A 346 8.14 -3.09 16.12
CA HIS A 346 8.72 -3.85 15.03
C HIS A 346 9.93 -3.09 14.47
N TYR A 347 10.89 -3.83 13.92
CA TYR A 347 12.12 -3.23 13.38
C TYR A 347 11.85 -2.26 12.23
N SER A 348 10.90 -2.61 11.35
CA SER A 348 10.63 -1.90 10.09
C SER A 348 9.22 -1.33 9.96
N HIS A 349 8.35 -1.50 10.96
CA HIS A 349 6.96 -1.08 10.88
C HIS A 349 6.51 -0.34 12.13
N PHE A 350 5.58 0.59 11.96
CA PHE A 350 4.83 1.21 13.03
C PHE A 350 3.82 0.22 13.59
N SER A 351 3.69 0.25 14.90
CA SER A 351 2.51 -0.23 15.59
C SER A 351 1.34 0.76 15.40
N MET A 352 0.12 0.28 15.61
CA MET A 352 -1.08 1.12 15.62
C MET A 352 -0.98 2.25 16.66
N TYR A 353 -0.39 1.97 17.83
CA TYR A 353 -0.06 2.98 18.83
C TYR A 353 0.80 4.10 18.20
N GLU A 354 1.93 3.76 17.57
CA GLU A 354 2.83 4.74 16.95
C GLU A 354 2.13 5.52 15.82
N SER A 355 1.32 4.86 15.02
CA SER A 355 0.57 5.49 13.92
C SER A 355 -0.54 6.41 14.41
N ILE A 356 -1.21 6.10 15.53
CA ILE A 356 -2.15 7.02 16.18
C ILE A 356 -1.39 8.24 16.72
N GLN A 357 -0.22 8.06 17.36
CA GLN A 357 0.60 9.19 17.82
C GLN A 357 1.04 10.09 16.65
N PHE A 358 1.45 9.48 15.55
CA PHE A 358 1.79 10.21 14.32
C PHE A 358 0.58 10.96 13.76
N ALA A 359 -0.60 10.35 13.72
CA ALA A 359 -1.83 11.01 13.30
C ALA A 359 -2.20 12.19 14.21
N LEU A 360 -2.01 12.09 15.52
CA LEU A 360 -2.25 13.19 16.47
C LEU A 360 -1.27 14.37 16.25
N LEU A 361 -0.07 14.09 15.77
CA LEU A 361 0.92 15.11 15.39
C LEU A 361 0.56 15.82 14.08
N ILE A 362 0.06 15.07 13.09
CA ILE A 362 -0.28 15.57 11.74
C ILE A 362 -1.68 16.19 11.67
N LYS A 363 -2.61 15.72 12.51
CA LYS A 363 -4.02 16.13 12.60
C LYS A 363 -4.80 16.04 11.28
N PRO A 364 -4.82 14.88 10.60
CA PRO A 364 -5.69 14.67 9.44
C PRO A 364 -7.17 14.57 9.88
N LYS A 365 -8.11 14.82 8.97
CA LYS A 365 -9.55 14.62 9.26
C LYS A 365 -9.91 13.13 9.42
N GLN A 366 -9.32 12.28 8.58
CA GLN A 366 -9.57 10.84 8.55
C GLN A 366 -8.26 10.05 8.48
N VAL A 367 -8.19 8.94 9.20
CA VAL A 367 -7.06 8.01 9.23
C VAL A 367 -7.53 6.62 8.83
N TYR A 368 -6.87 6.04 7.83
CA TYR A 368 -7.06 4.66 7.41
C TYR A 368 -5.78 3.86 7.64
N PHE A 369 -5.86 2.86 8.51
CA PHE A 369 -4.73 1.97 8.77
C PHE A 369 -4.64 0.87 7.70
N VAL A 370 -3.40 0.60 7.26
CA VAL A 370 -3.02 -0.48 6.33
C VAL A 370 -1.81 -1.25 6.87
N GLY A 371 -1.37 -2.31 6.19
CA GLY A 371 -0.18 -3.07 6.58
C GLY A 371 -0.38 -3.96 7.80
N MET A 372 -1.63 -4.14 8.22
CA MET A 372 -1.95 -4.90 9.43
C MET A 372 -1.68 -6.40 9.27
N SER A 373 -1.08 -7.00 10.30
CA SER A 373 -0.96 -8.45 10.42
C SER A 373 -2.29 -9.08 10.86
N CYS A 374 -2.31 -10.42 10.92
CA CYS A 374 -3.45 -11.18 11.44
C CYS A 374 -3.70 -10.99 12.95
N ASP A 375 -2.82 -10.30 13.67
CA ASP A 375 -3.01 -10.01 15.10
C ASP A 375 -4.01 -8.87 15.33
N VAL A 376 -4.20 -8.02 14.31
CA VAL A 376 -5.16 -6.91 14.33
C VAL A 376 -6.49 -7.36 13.74
N GLU A 377 -7.45 -7.68 14.62
CA GLU A 377 -8.79 -8.15 14.23
C GLU A 377 -9.67 -6.98 13.82
N HIS A 378 -10.34 -7.08 12.67
CA HIS A 378 -11.00 -5.96 12.03
C HIS A 378 -12.14 -5.35 12.86
N ASN A 379 -13.06 -6.18 13.37
CA ASN A 379 -14.33 -5.70 13.93
C ASN A 379 -14.14 -5.04 15.31
N ILE A 380 -13.47 -5.72 16.24
CA ILE A 380 -13.24 -5.19 17.59
C ILE A 380 -12.33 -3.97 17.56
N THR A 381 -11.36 -3.95 16.65
CA THR A 381 -10.45 -2.81 16.50
C THR A 381 -11.17 -1.62 15.91
N ASN A 382 -12.02 -1.79 14.88
CA ASN A 382 -12.82 -0.67 14.38
C ASN A 382 -13.81 -0.15 15.43
N LEU A 383 -14.38 -1.02 16.27
CA LEU A 383 -15.20 -0.57 17.40
C LEU A 383 -14.39 0.29 18.40
N TYR A 384 -13.14 -0.11 18.68
CA TYR A 384 -12.20 0.66 19.50
C TYR A 384 -11.86 2.02 18.87
N LEU A 385 -11.49 2.03 17.59
CA LEU A 385 -11.14 3.24 16.85
C LEU A 385 -12.32 4.22 16.73
N GLN A 386 -13.55 3.72 16.53
CA GLN A 386 -14.75 4.55 16.54
C GLN A 386 -14.97 5.20 17.91
N LYS A 387 -14.76 4.46 19.00
CA LYS A 387 -14.89 4.99 20.36
C LYS A 387 -13.76 5.96 20.73
N LEU A 388 -12.57 5.87 20.10
CA LEU A 388 -11.50 6.87 20.25
C LEU A 388 -11.90 8.28 19.79
N LEU A 389 -12.88 8.41 18.88
CA LEU A 389 -13.42 9.71 18.47
C LEU A 389 -13.93 10.53 19.68
N LYS A 390 -14.38 9.87 20.76
CA LYS A 390 -14.76 10.55 22.01
C LYS A 390 -13.58 11.29 22.67
N LYS A 391 -12.36 10.77 22.51
CA LYS A 391 -11.12 11.36 23.06
C LYS A 391 -10.48 12.34 22.08
N TYR A 392 -10.61 12.09 20.78
CA TYR A 392 -10.03 12.88 19.70
C TYR A 392 -11.10 13.26 18.68
N PRO A 393 -11.99 14.23 18.99
CA PRO A 393 -13.19 14.51 18.20
C PRO A 393 -12.91 15.04 16.79
N ASP A 394 -11.71 15.56 16.55
CA ASP A 394 -11.32 16.15 15.26
C ASP A 394 -10.77 15.13 14.25
N ILE A 395 -10.52 13.88 14.67
CA ILE A 395 -9.89 12.85 13.84
C ILE A 395 -10.73 11.57 13.87
N SER A 396 -11.20 11.15 12.69
CA SER A 396 -11.80 9.83 12.52
C SER A 396 -10.72 8.78 12.27
N PHE A 397 -10.82 7.64 12.96
CA PHE A 397 -9.88 6.51 12.80
C PHE A 397 -10.62 5.28 12.32
N SER A 398 -10.05 4.56 11.35
CA SER A 398 -10.60 3.29 10.86
C SER A 398 -9.52 2.39 10.30
N LEU A 399 -9.69 1.07 10.43
CA LEU A 399 -8.97 0.10 9.63
C LEU A 399 -9.50 0.12 8.20
N ALA A 400 -8.60 0.19 7.22
CA ALA A 400 -8.97 -0.16 5.86
C ALA A 400 -9.31 -1.65 5.77
N HIS A 401 -10.03 -2.02 4.71
CA HIS A 401 -10.22 -3.40 4.31
C HIS A 401 -10.21 -3.49 2.79
N ASP A 402 -9.93 -4.68 2.27
CA ASP A 402 -9.96 -4.94 0.84
C ASP A 402 -11.34 -4.60 0.28
N GLY A 403 -11.35 -3.83 -0.81
CA GLY A 403 -12.53 -3.26 -1.46
C GLY A 403 -13.16 -2.06 -0.78
N LEU A 404 -12.57 -1.49 0.28
CA LEU A 404 -13.03 -0.22 0.80
C LEU A 404 -12.89 0.87 -0.28
N PHE A 405 -13.95 1.66 -0.46
CA PHE A 405 -13.92 2.90 -1.24
C PHE A 405 -14.08 4.11 -0.32
N VAL A 406 -13.21 5.11 -0.51
CA VAL A 406 -13.27 6.38 0.21
C VAL A 406 -13.30 7.50 -0.81
N SER A 407 -14.37 8.30 -0.81
CA SER A 407 -14.47 9.43 -1.73
C SER A 407 -13.48 10.53 -1.36
N CYS A 408 -12.78 11.05 -2.35
CA CYS A 408 -11.82 12.14 -2.22
C CYS A 408 -11.67 12.83 -3.57
N ASP A 409 -11.68 14.17 -3.59
CA ASP A 409 -11.49 14.95 -4.82
C ASP A 409 -10.11 15.61 -4.78
N PHE A 410 -9.11 14.85 -5.25
CA PHE A 410 -7.66 15.19 -5.15
C PHE A 410 -7.30 16.55 -5.73
#